data_AF-A0A1X0KI48-F1
#
_entry.id   AF-A0A1X0KI48-F1
#
_cell.length_a   1.000
_cell.length_b   1.000
_cell.length_c   1.000
_cell.angle_alpha   90.00
_cell.angle_beta   90.00
_cell.angle_gamma   90.00
#
_symmetry.space_group_name_H-M   'P 1'
#
loop_
_entity.id
_entity.type
_entity.pdbx_description
1 polymer ?
#
loop_
_entity_poly.entity_id
_entity_poly.type
_entity_poly.pdbx_seq_one_letter_code
_entity_poly.pdbx_strand_id
1 'polypeptide(L)'
;MSDADRTTLVLRYADVGIATYASLRIVGQPSRTVTWVIEEPLLLAALEELAGALPEPHGSEDRRDAIERALTTGPFGSPGAELTLAYILGVLLIGSAGWQLLSECVATPRAVLFVAPSARLARVPWGLLAVPKSGPSKEELVRARQDAITAGGRAAARIPWQFADIGQHTDGYRLMELVDVLLAVPPNIVHAPRVPARWETRKDGAPLLILDPRVPGQRPDSALGSVLGRPEPETPLARHFTDVLRRRSVLPAVDDAVELFRRRDADRTWLAKLLAQAPSRLLYVGHASSAGGQADRAALHLADTAETPGDADAIGDHRPLTASDLMALRLPMPPRVALLACGSGGDYQFDEAAGLVAATILGGAQLVTATLWSLPTAAAYRQFTTAAADPMADVVAAVDRAHDGDADAGCAVDRWQRDRMRRWRDGDLTASPLYWGAVVTFAVDGTR
;
A
#
# COMPACT_ATOMS: atom_id res chain seq x y z
N MET A 1 25.88 15.96 -1.08
CA MET A 1 25.64 14.80 -0.21
C MET A 1 25.32 13.64 -1.12
N SER A 2 26.04 12.53 -0.99
CA SER A 2 25.69 11.33 -1.74
C SER A 2 24.35 10.79 -1.21
N ASP A 3 23.62 9.98 -1.98
CA ASP A 3 22.38 9.35 -1.50
C ASP A 3 22.59 8.50 -0.23
N ALA A 4 23.84 8.05 0.00
CA ALA A 4 24.25 7.32 1.18
C ALA A 4 24.25 8.17 2.48
N ASP A 5 24.20 9.50 2.39
CA ASP A 5 24.22 10.42 3.53
C ASP A 5 22.81 10.86 3.98
N ARG A 6 21.75 10.39 3.31
CA ARG A 6 20.37 10.73 3.68
C ARG A 6 20.02 10.11 5.03
N THR A 7 19.69 10.94 6.01
CA THR A 7 19.21 10.55 7.34
C THR A 7 18.13 9.48 7.22
N THR A 8 18.31 8.38 7.95
CA THR A 8 17.34 7.28 8.01
C THR A 8 16.74 7.20 9.40
N LEU A 9 15.42 7.15 9.48
CA LEU A 9 14.66 6.95 10.71
C LEU A 9 13.97 5.59 10.68
N VAL A 10 13.73 5.02 11.85
CA VAL A 10 12.92 3.80 12.01
C VAL A 10 11.84 4.08 13.04
N LEU A 11 10.58 3.96 12.61
CA LEU A 11 9.39 3.97 13.47
C LEU A 11 8.90 2.55 13.63
N ARG A 12 8.89 2.02 14.85
CA ARG A 12 8.49 0.64 15.13
C ARG A 12 7.37 0.59 16.14
N TYR A 13 6.39 -0.26 15.87
CA TYR A 13 5.31 -0.61 16.79
C TYR A 13 5.40 -2.09 17.17
N ALA A 14 5.00 -2.40 18.41
CA ALA A 14 4.91 -3.76 18.92
C ALA A 14 3.72 -3.88 19.87
N ASP A 15 2.82 -4.83 19.61
CA ASP A 15 1.70 -5.13 20.49
C ASP A 15 2.20 -5.99 21.65
N VAL A 16 1.98 -5.54 22.89
CA VAL A 16 2.40 -6.26 24.11
C VAL A 16 1.27 -6.21 25.14
N GLY A 17 0.57 -7.34 25.29
CA GLY A 17 -0.58 -7.44 26.18
C GLY A 17 -1.72 -6.50 25.74
N ILE A 18 -1.99 -5.48 26.55
CA ILE A 18 -3.13 -4.55 26.38
C ILE A 18 -2.71 -3.16 25.85
N ALA A 19 -1.50 -3.07 25.30
CA ALA A 19 -0.96 -1.83 24.80
C ALA A 19 -0.04 -2.08 23.60
N THR A 20 0.08 -1.06 22.75
CA THR A 20 1.05 -1.04 21.65
C THR A 20 2.16 -0.06 22.00
N TYR A 21 3.38 -0.57 22.05
CA TYR A 21 4.58 0.22 22.30
C TYR A 21 5.13 0.74 20.98
N ALA A 22 5.52 2.00 20.97
CA ALA A 22 6.09 2.66 19.82
C ALA A 22 7.49 3.20 20.13
N SER A 23 8.37 3.15 19.15
CA SER A 23 9.69 3.76 19.20
C SER A 23 10.03 4.43 17.88
N LEU A 24 10.62 5.61 17.94
CA LEU A 24 11.19 6.31 16.79
C LEU A 24 12.66 6.60 17.08
N ARG A 25 13.54 6.25 16.15
CA ARG A 25 14.99 6.46 16.28
C ARG A 25 15.63 6.93 14.99
N ILE A 26 16.75 7.64 15.11
CA ILE A 26 17.66 7.92 13.99
C ILE A 26 18.70 6.80 13.90
N VAL A 27 18.84 6.20 12.71
CA VAL A 27 19.83 5.13 12.47
C VAL A 27 21.24 5.68 12.66
N GLY A 28 22.08 4.95 13.41
CA GLY A 28 23.44 5.38 13.75
C GLY A 28 23.53 6.35 14.94
N GLN A 29 22.41 6.80 15.52
CA GLN A 29 22.39 7.73 16.65
C GLN A 29 21.49 7.19 17.79
N PRO A 30 21.93 6.20 18.59
CA PRO A 30 21.08 5.57 19.60
C PRO A 30 20.51 6.54 20.66
N SER A 31 21.25 7.60 21.00
CA SER A 31 20.81 8.65 21.92
C SER A 31 19.63 9.48 21.40
N ARG A 32 19.36 9.43 20.09
CA ARG A 32 18.22 10.08 19.42
C ARG A 32 17.09 9.07 19.23
N THR A 33 16.59 8.55 20.35
CA THR A 33 15.46 7.61 20.38
C THR A 33 14.38 8.13 21.33
N VAL A 34 13.13 8.10 20.87
CA VAL A 34 11.95 8.45 21.68
C VAL A 34 10.95 7.30 21.64
N THR A 35 10.20 7.13 22.73
CA THR A 35 9.23 6.04 22.89
C THR A 35 7.91 6.57 23.45
N TRP A 36 6.80 5.94 23.06
CA TRP A 36 5.49 6.19 23.63
C TRP A 36 4.66 4.90 23.66
N VAL A 37 3.54 4.95 24.37
CA VAL A 37 2.61 3.82 24.51
C VAL A 37 1.24 4.25 24.01
N ILE A 38 0.61 3.40 23.21
CA ILE A 38 -0.78 3.53 22.78
C ILE A 38 -1.58 2.50 23.57
N GLU A 39 -2.47 2.99 24.43
CA GLU A 39 -3.35 2.13 25.20
C GLU A 39 -4.48 1.59 24.31
N GLU A 40 -4.88 0.34 24.55
CA GLU A 40 -5.79 -0.39 23.67
C GLU A 40 -7.10 0.32 23.31
N PRO A 41 -7.80 1.04 24.21
CA PRO A 41 -9.00 1.78 23.82
C PRO A 41 -8.76 2.89 22.78
N LEU A 42 -7.61 3.57 22.85
CA LEU A 42 -7.22 4.61 21.89
C LEU A 42 -6.78 3.99 20.56
N LEU A 43 -6.10 2.85 20.61
CA LEU A 43 -5.78 2.06 19.43
C LEU A 43 -7.05 1.61 18.71
N LEU A 44 -8.02 1.03 19.45
CA LEU A 44 -9.30 0.60 18.91
C LEU A 44 -10.07 1.77 18.27
N ALA A 45 -10.02 2.97 18.87
CA ALA A 45 -10.60 4.17 18.27
C ALA A 45 -9.95 4.51 16.93
N ALA A 46 -8.62 4.51 16.85
CA ALA A 46 -7.91 4.76 15.58
C ALA A 46 -8.27 3.72 14.50
N LEU A 47 -8.42 2.44 14.89
CA LEU A 47 -8.79 1.37 13.97
C LEU A 47 -10.24 1.47 13.48
N GLU A 48 -11.17 1.88 14.34
CA GLU A 48 -12.58 2.11 13.97
C GLU A 48 -12.71 3.27 12.97
N GLU A 49 -12.00 4.37 13.22
CA GLU A 49 -11.93 5.54 12.33
C GLU A 49 -11.36 5.17 10.96
N LEU A 50 -10.26 4.42 10.94
CA LEU A 50 -9.69 3.92 9.70
C LEU A 50 -10.65 2.96 9.00
N ALA A 51 -11.26 2.01 9.70
CA ALA A 51 -12.19 1.05 9.11
C ALA A 51 -13.35 1.78 8.41
N GLY A 52 -13.91 2.82 9.03
CA GLY A 52 -14.99 3.64 8.45
C GLY A 52 -14.59 4.40 7.16
N ALA A 53 -13.30 4.57 6.90
CA ALA A 53 -12.78 5.23 5.70
C ALA A 53 -12.63 4.30 4.49
N LEU A 54 -12.46 3.00 4.74
CA LEU A 54 -12.02 2.07 3.71
C LEU A 54 -13.21 1.46 2.94
N PRO A 55 -12.99 1.05 1.67
CA PRO A 55 -14.04 0.57 0.78
C PRO A 55 -14.41 -0.91 1.01
N GLU A 56 -14.13 -1.44 2.19
CA GLU A 56 -14.61 -2.75 2.62
C GLU A 56 -15.96 -2.63 3.34
N PRO A 57 -16.88 -3.61 3.15
CA PRO A 57 -18.19 -3.58 3.80
C PRO A 57 -18.12 -3.77 5.31
N HIS A 58 -19.00 -3.07 6.02
CA HIS A 58 -19.20 -3.23 7.47
C HIS A 58 -20.60 -3.70 7.83
N GLY A 59 -20.69 -4.64 8.78
CA GLY A 59 -21.97 -5.14 9.27
C GLY A 59 -22.81 -5.77 8.15
N SER A 60 -23.96 -5.15 7.85
CA SER A 60 -24.87 -5.59 6.77
C SER A 60 -24.68 -4.85 5.45
N GLU A 61 -23.71 -3.94 5.36
CA GLU A 61 -23.37 -3.22 4.13
C GLU A 61 -22.91 -4.21 3.06
N ASP A 62 -23.34 -4.02 1.82
CA ASP A 62 -22.82 -4.79 0.69
C ASP A 62 -21.56 -4.12 0.08
N ARG A 63 -20.94 -4.78 -0.91
CA ARG A 63 -19.73 -4.24 -1.55
C ARG A 63 -19.98 -2.94 -2.30
N ARG A 64 -21.17 -2.79 -2.90
CA ARG A 64 -21.52 -1.61 -3.68
C ARG A 64 -21.66 -0.41 -2.76
N ASP A 65 -22.41 -0.58 -1.67
CA ASP A 65 -22.65 0.45 -0.65
C ASP A 65 -21.34 0.88 0.02
N ALA A 66 -20.44 -0.06 0.32
CA ALA A 66 -19.14 0.23 0.89
C ALA A 66 -18.25 1.12 0.00
N ILE A 67 -18.26 0.86 -1.31
CA ILE A 67 -17.53 1.66 -2.29
C ILE A 67 -18.18 3.05 -2.42
N GLU A 68 -19.51 3.11 -2.47
CA GLU A 68 -20.25 4.38 -2.50
C GLU A 68 -19.92 5.24 -1.28
N ARG A 69 -20.00 4.67 -0.07
CA ARG A 69 -19.61 5.33 1.18
C ARG A 69 -18.20 5.86 1.09
N ALA A 70 -17.23 5.02 0.77
CA ALA A 70 -15.83 5.41 0.75
C ALA A 70 -15.55 6.57 -0.23
N LEU A 71 -16.20 6.56 -1.40
CA LEU A 71 -16.00 7.57 -2.45
C LEU A 71 -16.77 8.87 -2.23
N THR A 72 -17.90 8.85 -1.51
CA THR A 72 -18.85 9.97 -1.51
C THR A 72 -19.07 10.61 -0.14
N THR A 73 -19.40 9.81 0.88
CA THR A 73 -19.87 10.30 2.19
C THR A 73 -18.91 10.01 3.34
N GLY A 74 -18.01 9.06 3.16
CA GLY A 74 -17.03 8.64 4.17
C GLY A 74 -15.84 9.59 4.30
N PRO A 75 -14.90 9.27 5.20
CA PRO A 75 -13.70 10.07 5.43
C PRO A 75 -12.89 10.43 4.18
N PHE A 76 -12.88 9.60 3.12
CA PHE A 76 -12.20 9.93 1.86
C PHE A 76 -13.08 10.58 0.79
N GLY A 77 -14.33 10.93 1.12
CA GLY A 77 -15.26 11.60 0.20
C GLY A 77 -15.01 13.10 0.01
N SER A 78 -14.29 13.76 0.94
CA SER A 78 -13.95 15.19 0.81
C SER A 78 -12.62 15.55 1.48
N PRO A 79 -11.95 16.63 1.04
CA PRO A 79 -10.69 17.07 1.65
C PRO A 79 -10.77 17.37 3.14
N GLY A 80 -11.87 17.98 3.59
CA GLY A 80 -12.09 18.28 5.01
C GLY A 80 -12.29 17.02 5.86
N ALA A 81 -13.08 16.06 5.37
CA ALA A 81 -13.29 14.79 6.07
C ALA A 81 -12.00 13.96 6.14
N GLU A 82 -11.21 13.96 5.06
CA GLU A 82 -9.92 13.24 5.04
C GLU A 82 -8.92 13.88 5.99
N LEU A 83 -8.83 15.21 6.00
CA LEU A 83 -7.97 15.94 6.93
C LEU A 83 -8.33 15.65 8.39
N THR A 84 -9.61 15.52 8.71
CA THR A 84 -10.08 15.09 10.03
C THR A 84 -9.57 13.69 10.39
N LEU A 85 -9.75 12.70 9.50
CA LEU A 85 -9.21 11.34 9.72
C LEU A 85 -7.69 11.35 9.89
N ALA A 86 -6.98 12.03 8.99
CA ALA A 86 -5.52 12.15 9.02
C ALA A 86 -5.02 12.73 10.36
N TYR A 87 -5.73 13.72 10.89
CA TYR A 87 -5.44 14.34 12.18
C TYR A 87 -5.72 13.40 13.34
N ILE A 88 -6.88 12.73 13.36
CA ILE A 88 -7.23 11.72 14.38
C ILE A 88 -6.12 10.67 14.46
N LEU A 89 -5.75 10.08 13.33
CA LEU A 89 -4.69 9.08 13.27
C LEU A 89 -3.34 9.65 13.73
N GLY A 90 -3.01 10.88 13.33
CA GLY A 90 -1.79 11.57 13.73
C GLY A 90 -1.68 11.80 15.24
N VAL A 91 -2.79 12.16 15.89
CA VAL A 91 -2.89 12.34 17.35
C VAL A 91 -2.79 11.01 18.09
N LEU A 92 -3.49 9.98 17.61
CA LEU A 92 -3.59 8.71 18.34
C LEU A 92 -2.38 7.80 18.16
N LEU A 93 -1.70 7.86 17.01
CA LEU A 93 -0.66 6.90 16.65
C LEU A 93 0.77 7.41 16.88
N ILE A 94 1.00 8.72 16.81
CA ILE A 94 2.34 9.31 16.99
C ILE A 94 2.33 10.26 18.19
N GLY A 95 3.10 9.91 19.22
CA GLY A 95 3.26 10.75 20.41
C GLY A 95 3.99 12.06 20.13
N SER A 96 3.81 13.06 21.00
CA SER A 96 4.40 14.40 20.84
C SER A 96 5.93 14.39 20.64
N ALA A 97 6.64 13.54 21.40
CA ALA A 97 8.09 13.37 21.24
C ALA A 97 8.47 12.79 19.86
N GLY A 98 7.62 11.92 19.29
CA GLY A 98 7.77 11.39 17.94
C GLY A 98 7.64 12.48 16.88
N TRP A 99 6.57 13.29 16.95
CA TRP A 99 6.37 14.44 16.07
C TRP A 99 7.49 15.47 16.17
N GLN A 100 7.98 15.73 17.39
CA GLN A 100 9.12 16.63 17.59
C GLN A 100 10.37 16.10 16.88
N LEU A 101 10.73 14.83 17.08
CA LEU A 101 11.91 14.24 16.45
C LEU A 101 11.80 14.21 14.92
N LEU A 102 10.62 13.94 14.37
CA LEU A 102 10.36 14.03 12.92
C LEU A 102 10.56 15.45 12.39
N SER A 103 10.05 16.44 13.11
CA SER A 103 10.18 17.86 12.74
C SER A 103 11.62 18.34 12.75
N GLU A 104 12.44 17.87 13.71
CA GLU A 104 13.88 18.13 13.78
C GLU A 104 14.66 17.50 12.61
N CYS A 105 14.09 16.51 11.92
CA CYS A 105 14.71 15.78 10.82
C CYS A 105 14.27 16.26 9.43
N VAL A 106 13.45 17.30 9.34
CA VAL A 106 13.04 17.89 8.06
C VAL A 106 14.28 18.45 7.36
N ALA A 107 14.57 17.92 6.17
CA ALA A 107 15.79 18.23 5.42
C ALA A 107 15.56 18.18 3.91
N THR A 108 16.52 18.70 3.14
CA THR A 108 16.59 18.55 1.68
C THR A 108 17.99 18.04 1.30
N PRO A 109 18.12 16.84 0.69
CA PRO A 109 17.08 15.85 0.41
C PRO A 109 16.38 15.35 1.69
N ARG A 110 15.12 14.90 1.57
CA ARG A 110 14.31 14.45 2.73
C ARG A 110 14.97 13.26 3.41
N ALA A 111 14.80 13.16 4.72
CA ALA A 111 15.09 11.93 5.44
C ALA A 111 14.13 10.80 4.98
N VAL A 112 14.55 9.54 5.14
CA VAL A 112 13.71 8.37 4.85
C VAL A 112 13.31 7.70 6.16
N LEU A 113 12.01 7.55 6.37
CA LEU A 113 11.41 6.86 7.49
C LEU A 113 10.99 5.45 7.08
N PHE A 114 11.56 4.44 7.74
CA PHE A 114 11.09 3.07 7.65
C PHE A 114 10.11 2.78 8.77
N VAL A 115 8.87 2.46 8.43
CA VAL A 115 7.83 2.09 9.40
C VAL A 115 7.71 0.57 9.49
N ALA A 116 7.85 0.05 10.70
CA ALA A 116 7.60 -1.35 11.05
C ALA A 116 6.34 -1.39 11.95
N PRO A 117 5.13 -1.49 11.37
CA PRO A 117 3.90 -1.51 12.15
C PRO A 117 3.74 -2.84 12.91
N SER A 118 2.87 -2.85 13.93
CA SER A 118 2.31 -4.09 14.47
C SER A 118 1.18 -4.58 13.58
N ALA A 119 0.69 -5.80 13.80
CA ALA A 119 -0.33 -6.39 12.95
C ALA A 119 -1.63 -5.58 12.89
N ARG A 120 -2.03 -5.02 14.03
CA ARG A 120 -3.20 -4.15 14.13
C ARG A 120 -3.04 -2.86 13.33
N LEU A 121 -1.82 -2.36 13.18
CA LEU A 121 -1.50 -1.08 12.51
C LEU A 121 -1.04 -1.26 11.06
N ALA A 122 -1.09 -2.48 10.52
CA ALA A 122 -0.56 -2.81 9.19
C ALA A 122 -1.24 -2.03 8.05
N ARG A 123 -2.48 -1.59 8.22
CA ARG A 123 -3.26 -0.86 7.19
C ARG A 123 -3.17 0.67 7.31
N VAL A 124 -2.44 1.19 8.31
CA VAL A 124 -2.35 2.63 8.54
C VAL A 124 -1.62 3.29 7.36
N PRO A 125 -2.22 4.30 6.69
CA PRO A 125 -1.54 5.05 5.64
C PRO A 125 -0.59 6.07 6.26
N TRP A 126 0.57 5.60 6.75
CA TRP A 126 1.51 6.40 7.55
C TRP A 126 1.84 7.76 6.95
N GLY A 127 2.07 7.83 5.64
CA GLY A 127 2.37 9.08 4.94
C GLY A 127 1.24 10.13 5.03
N LEU A 128 -0.02 9.71 5.19
CA LEU A 128 -1.21 10.57 5.24
C LEU A 128 -1.45 11.19 6.62
N LEU A 129 -0.83 10.69 7.69
CA LEU A 129 -1.05 11.23 9.05
C LEU A 129 -0.72 12.73 9.11
N ALA A 130 -1.63 13.51 9.71
CA ALA A 130 -1.47 14.95 9.85
C ALA A 130 -0.67 15.30 11.10
N VAL A 131 0.18 16.33 11.00
CA VAL A 131 0.89 16.91 12.14
C VAL A 131 -0.12 17.68 13.00
N PRO A 132 -0.34 17.31 14.27
CA PRO A 132 -1.26 18.04 15.15
C PRO A 132 -0.59 19.31 15.71
N LYS A 133 -1.34 20.42 15.77
CA LYS A 133 -1.01 21.63 16.55
C LYS A 133 -1.53 21.56 17.97
N SER A 134 -2.72 21.00 18.10
CA SER A 134 -3.43 20.80 19.34
C SER A 134 -4.11 19.44 19.28
N GLY A 135 -4.68 19.01 20.40
CA GLY A 135 -5.31 17.72 20.57
C GLY A 135 -6.24 17.75 21.77
N PRO A 136 -7.04 16.70 21.98
CA PRO A 136 -7.70 16.50 23.25
C PRO A 136 -6.67 16.58 24.39
N SER A 137 -7.06 17.22 25.47
CA SER A 137 -6.26 17.29 26.69
C SER A 137 -5.94 15.88 27.21
N LYS A 138 -4.90 15.77 28.03
CA LYS A 138 -4.55 14.50 28.67
C LYS A 138 -5.71 13.99 29.53
N GLU A 139 -6.41 14.89 30.20
CA GLU A 139 -7.57 14.61 31.02
C GLU A 139 -8.74 14.03 30.20
N GLU A 140 -9.02 14.60 29.02
CA GLU A 140 -10.04 14.07 28.10
C GLU A 140 -9.68 12.68 27.58
N LEU A 141 -8.41 12.45 27.19
CA LEU A 141 -7.97 11.13 26.72
C LEU A 141 -8.01 10.08 27.84
N VAL A 142 -7.63 10.46 29.07
CA VAL A 142 -7.72 9.60 30.25
C VAL A 142 -9.18 9.25 30.54
N ARG A 143 -10.09 10.23 30.47
CA ARG A 143 -11.52 10.01 30.68
C ARG A 143 -12.11 9.08 29.62
N ALA A 144 -11.91 9.39 28.34
CA ALA A 144 -12.41 8.59 27.23
C ALA A 144 -11.92 7.14 27.28
N ARG A 145 -10.66 6.95 27.71
CA ARG A 145 -10.10 5.61 27.95
C ARG A 145 -10.76 4.91 29.12
N GLN A 146 -10.91 5.57 30.27
CA GLN A 146 -11.53 4.98 31.46
C GLN A 146 -12.96 4.51 31.17
N ASP A 147 -13.73 5.33 30.45
CA ASP A 147 -15.12 5.04 30.12
C ASP A 147 -15.25 3.86 29.12
N ALA A 148 -14.20 3.59 28.33
CA ALA A 148 -14.14 2.49 27.38
C ALA A 148 -13.63 1.16 27.98
N ILE A 149 -13.20 1.17 29.25
CA ILE A 149 -12.81 -0.04 29.99
C ILE A 149 -14.02 -0.46 30.83
N THR A 150 -14.69 -1.54 30.42
CA THR A 150 -15.90 -2.05 31.09
C THR A 150 -15.65 -3.43 31.70
N ALA A 151 -16.59 -3.91 32.51
CA ALA A 151 -16.57 -5.29 33.01
C ALA A 151 -16.61 -6.34 31.87
N GLY A 152 -17.13 -5.96 30.69
CA GLY A 152 -17.19 -6.82 29.50
C GLY A 152 -15.92 -6.78 28.63
N GLY A 153 -14.90 -6.00 29.00
CA GLY A 153 -13.68 -5.83 28.23
C GLY A 153 -13.45 -4.38 27.78
N ARG A 154 -12.53 -4.21 26.83
CA ARG A 154 -12.13 -2.91 26.28
C ARG A 154 -12.84 -2.67 24.95
N ALA A 155 -13.40 -1.47 24.80
CA ALA A 155 -13.99 -0.99 23.56
C ALA A 155 -13.15 0.18 22.98
N ALA A 156 -13.48 0.61 21.76
CA ALA A 156 -12.95 1.84 21.21
C ALA A 156 -13.33 3.04 22.10
N ALA A 157 -12.34 3.87 22.43
CA ALA A 157 -12.57 5.10 23.19
C ALA A 157 -13.41 6.08 22.38
N ARG A 158 -14.46 6.63 23.00
CA ARG A 158 -15.28 7.71 22.42
C ARG A 158 -14.66 9.04 22.81
N ILE A 159 -13.91 9.63 21.90
CA ILE A 159 -13.19 10.88 22.12
C ILE A 159 -14.07 12.03 21.62
N PRO A 160 -14.35 13.05 22.45
CA PRO A 160 -15.19 14.18 22.08
C PRO A 160 -14.40 15.16 21.20
N TRP A 161 -14.19 14.78 19.94
CA TRP A 161 -13.46 15.62 19.01
C TRP A 161 -14.17 16.94 18.72
N GLN A 162 -13.45 18.05 18.87
CA GLN A 162 -14.00 19.39 18.66
C GLN A 162 -13.75 19.87 17.22
N PHE A 163 -14.41 19.25 16.24
CA PHE A 163 -14.17 19.51 14.80
C PHE A 163 -14.95 20.70 14.21
N ALA A 164 -15.23 21.75 14.99
CA ALA A 164 -15.92 22.91 14.44
C ALA A 164 -15.16 23.53 13.25
N ASP A 165 -13.82 23.50 13.33
CA ASP A 165 -12.90 23.84 12.23
C ASP A 165 -11.59 23.05 12.39
N ILE A 166 -11.35 22.09 11.49
CA ILE A 166 -10.15 21.24 11.54
C ILE A 166 -8.85 22.04 11.35
N GLY A 167 -8.89 23.19 10.67
CA GLY A 167 -7.73 24.06 10.46
C GLY A 167 -7.16 24.68 11.74
N GLN A 168 -7.95 24.71 12.83
CA GLN A 168 -7.49 25.15 14.15
C GLN A 168 -6.62 24.10 14.84
N HIS A 169 -6.74 22.83 14.46
CA HIS A 169 -6.07 21.71 15.10
C HIS A 169 -4.86 21.18 14.33
N THR A 170 -4.73 21.52 13.05
CA THR A 170 -3.60 21.14 12.20
C THR A 170 -3.39 22.15 11.07
N ASP A 171 -2.14 22.35 10.64
CA ASP A 171 -1.82 23.08 9.40
C ASP A 171 -2.07 22.26 8.13
N GLY A 172 -2.44 20.99 8.27
CA GLY A 172 -2.60 20.05 7.16
C GLY A 172 -1.28 19.48 6.62
N TYR A 173 -0.14 19.78 7.25
CA TYR A 173 1.13 19.10 6.93
C TYR A 173 1.02 17.61 7.21
N ARG A 174 1.43 16.80 6.22
CA ARG A 174 1.41 15.33 6.32
C ARG A 174 2.77 14.77 6.69
N LEU A 175 2.82 13.57 7.27
CA LEU A 175 4.07 12.86 7.55
C LEU A 175 4.94 12.73 6.29
N MET A 176 4.32 12.43 5.14
CA MET A 176 5.02 12.34 3.85
C MET A 176 5.62 13.68 3.37
N GLU A 177 5.21 14.83 3.92
CA GLU A 177 5.80 16.12 3.60
C GLU A 177 7.08 16.39 4.41
N LEU A 178 7.20 15.77 5.60
CA LEU A 178 8.37 15.86 6.47
C LEU A 178 9.49 14.90 6.03
N VAL A 179 9.12 13.68 5.64
CA VAL A 179 10.03 12.57 5.31
C VAL A 179 9.47 11.75 4.14
N ASP A 180 10.33 11.02 3.44
CA ASP A 180 9.87 9.92 2.57
C ASP A 180 9.52 8.71 3.46
N VAL A 181 8.41 8.02 3.19
CA VAL A 181 7.82 6.99 4.07
C VAL A 181 7.80 5.65 3.36
N LEU A 182 8.64 4.73 3.84
CA LEU A 182 8.70 3.35 3.38
C LEU A 182 8.28 2.40 4.49
N LEU A 183 7.81 1.22 4.14
CA LEU A 183 7.64 0.15 5.10
C LEU A 183 8.94 -0.65 5.23
N ALA A 184 9.32 -0.91 6.47
CA ALA A 184 10.36 -1.90 6.75
C ALA A 184 9.87 -3.27 6.31
N VAL A 185 10.79 -4.17 5.97
CA VAL A 185 10.46 -5.57 5.75
C VAL A 185 10.68 -6.32 7.06
N PRO A 186 9.84 -7.32 7.40
CA PRO A 186 10.00 -8.13 8.60
C PRO A 186 11.44 -8.67 8.74
N PRO A 187 12.10 -8.53 9.90
CA PRO A 187 13.51 -8.91 10.04
C PRO A 187 13.82 -10.36 9.68
N ASN A 188 12.90 -11.28 9.94
CA ASN A 188 13.03 -12.69 9.56
C ASN A 188 13.14 -12.88 8.03
N ILE A 189 12.48 -12.03 7.24
CA ILE A 189 12.56 -12.02 5.77
C ILE A 189 13.84 -11.33 5.30
N VAL A 190 14.20 -10.19 5.90
CA VAL A 190 15.43 -9.46 5.57
C VAL A 190 16.67 -10.35 5.75
N HIS A 191 16.70 -11.13 6.82
CA HIS A 191 17.83 -12.00 7.19
C HIS A 191 17.74 -13.42 6.63
N ALA A 192 16.69 -13.75 5.87
CA ALA A 192 16.56 -15.05 5.24
C ALA A 192 17.61 -15.26 4.13
N PRO A 193 18.12 -16.48 3.94
CA PRO A 193 18.99 -16.79 2.80
C PRO A 193 18.26 -16.55 1.47
N ARG A 194 18.76 -15.62 0.67
CA ARG A 194 18.28 -15.31 -0.69
C ARG A 194 19.40 -14.78 -1.57
N VAL A 195 19.16 -14.71 -2.87
CA VAL A 195 20.05 -14.06 -3.84
C VAL A 195 19.40 -12.75 -4.28
N PRO A 196 19.82 -11.58 -3.77
CA PRO A 196 19.23 -10.31 -4.17
C PRO A 196 19.51 -10.01 -5.64
N ALA A 197 18.46 -9.72 -6.41
CA ALA A 197 18.60 -9.14 -7.73
C ALA A 197 18.92 -7.65 -7.56
N ARG A 198 20.06 -7.19 -8.09
CA ARG A 198 20.47 -5.78 -7.96
C ARG A 198 19.95 -4.94 -9.12
N TRP A 199 19.37 -3.77 -8.81
CA TRP A 199 18.88 -2.83 -9.82
C TRP A 199 19.95 -2.48 -10.86
N GLU A 200 21.15 -2.11 -10.43
CA GLU A 200 22.25 -1.76 -11.34
C GLU A 200 22.62 -2.86 -12.34
N THR A 201 22.36 -4.12 -12.01
CA THR A 201 22.65 -5.27 -12.87
C THR A 201 21.50 -5.61 -13.83
N ARG A 202 20.28 -5.15 -13.52
CA ARG A 202 19.07 -5.53 -14.25
C ARG A 202 18.38 -4.36 -14.96
N LYS A 203 18.73 -3.10 -14.67
CA LYS A 203 18.02 -1.89 -15.13
C LYS A 203 17.81 -1.80 -16.65
N ASP A 204 18.74 -2.33 -17.44
CA ASP A 204 18.67 -2.31 -18.90
C ASP A 204 17.75 -3.41 -19.48
N GLY A 205 17.39 -4.43 -18.70
CA GLY A 205 16.53 -5.55 -19.14
C GLY A 205 15.07 -5.14 -19.37
N ALA A 206 14.34 -5.85 -20.23
CA ALA A 206 12.92 -5.54 -20.49
C ALA A 206 12.06 -5.67 -19.20
N PRO A 207 11.16 -4.72 -18.90
CA PRO A 207 10.24 -4.85 -17.78
C PRO A 207 9.17 -5.91 -18.09
N LEU A 208 8.81 -6.70 -17.08
CA LEU A 208 7.72 -7.66 -17.14
C LEU A 208 6.40 -7.00 -16.71
N LEU A 209 5.44 -6.96 -17.62
CA LEU A 209 4.13 -6.33 -17.45
C LEU A 209 3.03 -7.40 -17.44
N ILE A 210 2.25 -7.44 -16.37
CA ILE A 210 1.11 -8.34 -16.19
C ILE A 210 -0.11 -7.48 -15.86
N LEU A 211 -0.88 -7.12 -16.88
CA LEU A 211 -1.92 -6.10 -16.79
C LEU A 211 -3.32 -6.71 -16.93
N ASP A 212 -4.06 -6.74 -15.82
CA ASP A 212 -5.43 -7.26 -15.71
C ASP A 212 -5.59 -8.62 -16.39
N PRO A 213 -4.83 -9.68 -16.01
CA PRO A 213 -4.92 -10.99 -16.64
C PRO A 213 -6.35 -11.55 -16.54
N ARG A 214 -6.78 -12.33 -17.55
CA ARG A 214 -8.11 -12.94 -17.53
C ARG A 214 -8.14 -14.13 -16.59
N VAL A 215 -8.91 -14.00 -15.51
CA VAL A 215 -9.22 -15.10 -14.61
C VAL A 215 -10.16 -16.10 -15.31
N PRO A 216 -9.81 -17.40 -15.40
CA PRO A 216 -10.67 -18.40 -16.04
C PRO A 216 -12.05 -18.51 -15.39
N GLY A 217 -13.08 -18.76 -16.21
CA GLY A 217 -14.49 -18.83 -15.77
C GLY A 217 -15.13 -17.48 -15.42
N GLN A 218 -14.38 -16.37 -15.45
CA GLN A 218 -14.87 -15.05 -15.00
C GLN A 218 -15.27 -14.14 -16.17
N ARG A 219 -16.47 -13.57 -16.08
CA ARG A 219 -16.95 -12.56 -17.02
C ARG A 219 -16.33 -11.20 -16.70
N PRO A 220 -16.23 -10.25 -17.66
CA PRO A 220 -15.66 -8.93 -17.40
C PRO A 220 -16.35 -8.13 -16.28
N ASP A 221 -17.63 -8.42 -16.01
CA ASP A 221 -18.47 -7.77 -15.00
C ASP A 221 -18.62 -8.59 -13.71
N SER A 222 -17.94 -9.73 -13.58
CA SER A 222 -17.98 -10.54 -12.35
C SER A 222 -17.04 -10.01 -11.27
N ALA A 223 -17.09 -10.62 -10.08
CA ALA A 223 -16.24 -10.22 -8.94
C ALA A 223 -14.73 -10.28 -9.24
N LEU A 224 -14.30 -11.21 -10.10
CA LEU A 224 -12.93 -11.34 -10.59
C LEU A 224 -12.85 -10.95 -12.08
N GLY A 225 -13.70 -10.01 -12.49
CA GLY A 225 -13.82 -9.48 -13.85
C GLY A 225 -12.69 -8.51 -14.21
N SER A 226 -12.98 -7.49 -15.00
CA SER A 226 -11.96 -6.51 -15.42
C SER A 226 -11.73 -5.44 -14.37
N VAL A 227 -10.46 -5.25 -14.01
CA VAL A 227 -10.01 -4.19 -13.09
C VAL A 227 -9.85 -2.87 -13.85
N LEU A 228 -9.28 -2.92 -15.05
CA LEU A 228 -8.88 -1.75 -15.83
C LEU A 228 -9.92 -1.35 -16.91
N GLY A 229 -11.01 -2.11 -17.01
CA GLY A 229 -12.03 -1.92 -18.04
C GLY A 229 -11.62 -2.50 -19.40
N ARG A 230 -12.36 -2.14 -20.44
CA ARG A 230 -12.11 -2.63 -21.80
C ARG A 230 -10.81 -2.03 -22.34
N PRO A 231 -9.83 -2.86 -22.77
CA PRO A 231 -8.62 -2.36 -23.41
C PRO A 231 -8.95 -1.75 -24.77
N GLU A 232 -8.61 -0.47 -24.95
CA GLU A 232 -8.71 0.26 -26.22
C GLU A 232 -7.48 1.19 -26.36
N PRO A 233 -6.98 1.46 -27.59
CA PRO A 233 -5.78 2.27 -27.81
C PRO A 233 -5.85 3.67 -27.18
N GLU A 234 -7.05 4.23 -27.09
CA GLU A 234 -7.29 5.57 -26.56
C GLU A 234 -7.34 5.65 -25.02
N THR A 235 -7.37 4.50 -24.33
CA THR A 235 -7.37 4.49 -22.87
C THR A 235 -6.07 5.09 -22.32
N PRO A 236 -6.11 5.79 -21.17
CA PRO A 236 -4.91 6.39 -20.59
C PRO A 236 -3.74 5.40 -20.40
N LEU A 237 -4.04 4.16 -19.99
CA LEU A 237 -3.02 3.13 -19.81
C LEU A 237 -2.48 2.57 -21.13
N ALA A 238 -3.32 2.34 -22.14
CA ALA A 238 -2.81 1.92 -23.45
C ALA A 238 -1.87 2.98 -24.03
N ARG A 239 -2.22 4.27 -23.94
CA ARG A 239 -1.31 5.37 -24.35
C ARG A 239 -0.01 5.38 -23.55
N HIS A 240 -0.08 5.22 -22.23
CA HIS A 240 1.11 5.15 -21.37
C HIS A 240 2.04 4.00 -21.78
N PHE A 241 1.52 2.78 -21.99
CA PHE A 241 2.35 1.65 -22.37
C PHE A 241 2.79 1.67 -23.84
N THR A 242 2.06 2.34 -24.74
CA THR A 242 2.55 2.67 -26.08
C THR A 242 3.79 3.57 -26.00
N ASP A 243 3.82 4.53 -25.08
CA ASP A 243 5.02 5.35 -24.85
C ASP A 243 6.20 4.52 -24.31
N VAL A 244 5.92 3.55 -23.45
CA VAL A 244 6.95 2.62 -22.93
C VAL A 244 7.50 1.73 -24.05
N LEU A 245 6.64 1.12 -24.86
CA LEU A 245 7.03 0.27 -26.00
C LEU A 245 7.90 1.02 -27.02
N ARG A 246 7.64 2.32 -27.23
CA ARG A 246 8.46 3.16 -28.11
C ARG A 246 9.88 3.40 -27.58
N ARG A 247 10.09 3.29 -26.27
CA ARG A 247 11.38 3.58 -25.62
C ARG A 247 12.23 2.33 -25.40
N ARG A 248 11.59 1.18 -25.12
CA ARG A 248 12.29 -0.07 -24.81
C ARG A 248 11.41 -1.30 -25.12
N SER A 249 12.05 -2.43 -25.31
CA SER A 249 11.35 -3.72 -25.31
C SER A 249 10.74 -4.02 -23.93
N VAL A 250 9.62 -4.74 -23.92
CA VAL A 250 8.91 -5.20 -22.71
C VAL A 250 8.68 -6.70 -22.78
N LEU A 251 8.35 -7.31 -21.64
CA LEU A 251 7.90 -8.69 -21.55
C LEU A 251 6.42 -8.73 -21.11
N PRO A 252 5.54 -9.48 -21.79
CA PRO A 252 5.79 -10.21 -23.04
C PRO A 252 6.08 -9.25 -24.21
N ALA A 253 6.79 -9.74 -25.22
CA ALA A 253 6.92 -8.99 -26.48
C ALA A 253 5.54 -8.91 -27.16
N VAL A 254 5.18 -7.69 -27.58
CA VAL A 254 3.91 -7.36 -28.25
C VAL A 254 4.18 -6.29 -29.29
N ASP A 255 3.35 -6.23 -30.33
CA ASP A 255 3.42 -5.17 -31.34
C ASP A 255 2.57 -3.95 -30.95
N ASP A 256 1.49 -4.17 -30.19
CA ASP A 256 0.57 -3.13 -29.72
C ASP A 256 0.34 -3.22 -28.20
N ALA A 257 0.29 -2.06 -27.52
CA ALA A 257 0.12 -1.99 -26.07
C ALA A 257 -1.19 -2.64 -25.57
N VAL A 258 -2.24 -2.65 -26.38
CA VAL A 258 -3.53 -3.28 -26.03
C VAL A 258 -3.39 -4.78 -25.80
N GLU A 259 -2.41 -5.44 -26.42
CA GLU A 259 -2.13 -6.88 -26.26
C GLU A 259 -1.52 -7.26 -24.89
N LEU A 260 -1.06 -6.27 -24.12
CA LEU A 260 -0.58 -6.48 -22.75
C LEU A 260 -1.74 -6.76 -21.78
N PHE A 261 -2.95 -6.31 -22.11
CA PHE A 261 -4.10 -6.36 -21.21
C PHE A 261 -4.93 -7.61 -21.43
N ARG A 262 -5.57 -8.12 -20.35
CA ARG A 262 -6.59 -9.18 -20.44
C ARG A 262 -6.07 -10.45 -21.15
N ARG A 263 -4.77 -10.75 -20.98
CA ARG A 263 -4.13 -11.96 -21.51
C ARG A 263 -4.72 -13.22 -20.88
N ARG A 264 -4.87 -14.27 -21.68
CA ARG A 264 -5.42 -15.59 -21.28
C ARG A 264 -4.35 -16.65 -21.02
N ASP A 265 -3.11 -16.35 -21.40
CA ASP A 265 -1.95 -17.22 -21.28
C ASP A 265 -1.04 -16.82 -20.11
N ALA A 266 -1.38 -15.74 -19.39
CA ALA A 266 -0.59 -15.23 -18.26
C ALA A 266 -0.81 -16.06 -16.99
N ASP A 267 -0.47 -17.35 -17.05
CA ASP A 267 -0.50 -18.32 -15.94
C ASP A 267 0.86 -18.39 -15.20
N ARG A 268 0.96 -19.22 -14.14
CA ARG A 268 2.20 -19.35 -13.35
C ARG A 268 3.38 -19.94 -14.14
N THR A 269 3.11 -20.77 -15.15
CA THR A 269 4.15 -21.35 -16.02
C THR A 269 4.71 -20.29 -16.96
N TRP A 270 3.83 -19.46 -17.53
CA TRP A 270 4.19 -18.30 -18.33
C TRP A 270 5.00 -17.28 -17.50
N LEU A 271 4.55 -16.99 -16.28
CA LEU A 271 5.28 -16.12 -15.35
C LEU A 271 6.71 -16.64 -15.11
N ALA A 272 6.87 -17.92 -14.81
CA ALA A 272 8.18 -18.53 -14.60
C ALA A 272 9.09 -18.41 -15.84
N LYS A 273 8.55 -18.62 -17.05
CA LYS A 273 9.30 -18.46 -18.31
C LYS A 273 9.76 -17.03 -18.55
N LEU A 274 8.94 -16.03 -18.22
CA LEU A 274 9.32 -14.62 -18.38
C LEU A 274 10.31 -14.16 -17.31
N LEU A 275 10.16 -14.62 -16.06
CA LEU A 275 11.12 -14.33 -14.99
C LEU A 275 12.50 -14.94 -15.27
N ALA A 276 12.57 -16.11 -15.93
CA ALA A 276 13.84 -16.70 -16.36
C ALA A 276 14.63 -15.84 -17.36
N GLN A 277 13.98 -14.88 -18.03
CA GLN A 277 14.63 -13.90 -18.91
C GLN A 277 15.23 -12.71 -18.14
N ALA A 278 15.16 -12.74 -16.80
CA ALA A 278 15.74 -11.74 -15.91
C ALA A 278 15.28 -10.29 -16.20
N PRO A 279 13.96 -10.00 -16.10
CA PRO A 279 13.43 -8.66 -16.32
C PRO A 279 14.06 -7.62 -15.39
N SER A 280 14.03 -6.35 -15.80
CA SER A 280 14.46 -5.23 -14.95
C SER A 280 13.56 -5.02 -13.75
N ARG A 281 12.25 -5.18 -13.95
CA ARG A 281 11.19 -4.97 -12.96
C ARG A 281 9.95 -5.77 -13.33
N LEU A 282 9.07 -6.02 -12.36
CA LEU A 282 7.76 -6.62 -12.59
C LEU A 282 6.66 -5.63 -12.18
N LEU A 283 5.67 -5.42 -13.03
CA LEU A 283 4.45 -4.69 -12.71
C LEU A 283 3.25 -5.63 -12.89
N TYR A 284 2.61 -5.97 -11.77
CA TYR A 284 1.35 -6.69 -11.74
C TYR A 284 0.22 -5.72 -11.40
N VAL A 285 -0.84 -5.75 -12.20
CA VAL A 285 -2.10 -5.06 -11.93
C VAL A 285 -3.23 -6.06 -12.10
N GLY A 286 -4.02 -6.30 -11.06
CA GLY A 286 -5.03 -7.35 -11.13
C GLY A 286 -5.73 -7.61 -9.81
N HIS A 287 -6.30 -8.80 -9.68
CA HIS A 287 -6.98 -9.21 -8.45
C HIS A 287 -6.01 -9.88 -7.48
N ALA A 288 -6.25 -9.67 -6.19
CA ALA A 288 -5.64 -10.45 -5.14
C ALA A 288 -6.72 -10.93 -4.16
N SER A 289 -6.51 -12.12 -3.60
CA SER A 289 -7.31 -12.63 -2.48
C SER A 289 -6.56 -12.42 -1.17
N SER A 290 -7.31 -12.05 -0.12
CA SER A 290 -6.76 -11.90 1.21
C SER A 290 -6.38 -13.26 1.81
N ALA A 291 -5.48 -13.23 2.78
CA ALA A 291 -4.82 -14.41 3.33
C ALA A 291 -5.71 -15.29 4.24
N GLY A 292 -7.01 -15.02 4.39
CA GLY A 292 -7.94 -15.92 5.12
C GLY A 292 -7.52 -16.31 6.56
N GLY A 293 -6.67 -15.52 7.21
CA GLY A 293 -6.11 -15.81 8.55
C GLY A 293 -4.64 -16.24 8.57
N GLN A 294 -4.03 -16.57 7.43
CA GLN A 294 -2.62 -16.99 7.31
C GLN A 294 -1.94 -16.26 6.15
N ALA A 295 -0.88 -15.50 6.43
CA ALA A 295 -0.26 -14.61 5.44
C ALA A 295 0.12 -15.30 4.11
N ASP A 296 0.59 -16.54 4.19
CA ASP A 296 1.05 -17.34 3.05
C ASP A 296 -0.06 -17.75 2.07
N ARG A 297 -1.33 -17.63 2.49
CA ARG A 297 -2.52 -17.85 1.65
C ARG A 297 -2.91 -16.63 0.81
N ALA A 298 -2.29 -15.47 1.04
CA ALA A 298 -2.52 -14.30 0.18
C ALA A 298 -2.14 -14.67 -1.26
N ALA A 299 -3.00 -14.35 -2.23
CA ALA A 299 -2.85 -14.91 -3.57
C ALA A 299 -3.07 -13.88 -4.68
N LEU A 300 -2.31 -14.01 -5.76
CA LEU A 300 -2.52 -13.28 -7.00
C LEU A 300 -3.41 -14.11 -7.94
N HIS A 301 -4.27 -13.44 -8.69
CA HIS A 301 -5.08 -14.11 -9.71
C HIS A 301 -4.43 -13.95 -11.08
N LEU A 302 -4.00 -15.08 -11.63
CA LEU A 302 -3.45 -15.23 -12.97
C LEU A 302 -4.42 -16.00 -13.86
N ALA A 303 -3.99 -16.35 -15.08
CA ALA A 303 -4.77 -17.17 -16.00
C ALA A 303 -4.75 -18.69 -15.67
N ASP A 304 -4.28 -19.06 -14.47
CA ASP A 304 -4.22 -20.45 -14.00
C ASP A 304 -5.62 -21.10 -13.96
N THR A 305 -5.74 -22.29 -14.53
CA THR A 305 -6.98 -23.09 -14.45
C THR A 305 -7.08 -23.86 -13.14
N ALA A 306 -8.27 -24.36 -12.79
CA ALA A 306 -8.50 -25.18 -11.61
C ALA A 306 -7.60 -26.44 -11.56
N GLU A 307 -7.22 -26.98 -12.71
CA GLU A 307 -6.34 -28.15 -12.85
C GLU A 307 -4.86 -27.83 -12.59
N THR A 308 -4.50 -26.55 -12.54
CA THR A 308 -3.13 -26.14 -12.27
C THR A 308 -2.76 -26.51 -10.84
N PRO A 309 -1.65 -27.22 -10.58
CA PRO A 309 -1.22 -27.53 -9.22
C PRO A 309 -0.85 -26.27 -8.43
N GLY A 310 -1.25 -26.22 -7.16
CA GLY A 310 -0.93 -25.14 -6.23
C GLY A 310 -1.65 -25.30 -4.90
N ASP A 311 -1.24 -24.51 -3.92
CA ASP A 311 -1.71 -24.61 -2.54
C ASP A 311 -3.12 -24.04 -2.33
N ALA A 312 -3.54 -23.04 -3.11
CA ALA A 312 -4.90 -22.47 -3.00
C ALA A 312 -5.96 -23.47 -3.46
N ASP A 313 -7.15 -23.41 -2.86
CA ASP A 313 -8.33 -24.10 -3.40
C ASP A 313 -8.77 -23.49 -4.73
N ALA A 314 -9.42 -24.30 -5.58
CA ALA A 314 -9.98 -23.81 -6.83
C ALA A 314 -11.24 -22.97 -6.58
N ILE A 315 -11.37 -21.87 -7.32
CA ILE A 315 -12.53 -20.98 -7.35
C ILE A 315 -13.19 -21.14 -8.72
N GLY A 316 -14.12 -22.07 -8.84
CA GLY A 316 -14.69 -22.47 -10.14
C GLY A 316 -13.60 -23.05 -11.04
N ASP A 317 -13.41 -22.45 -12.22
CA ASP A 317 -12.45 -22.92 -13.23
C ASP A 317 -11.02 -22.38 -13.04
N HIS A 318 -10.75 -21.69 -11.92
CA HIS A 318 -9.50 -20.96 -11.68
C HIS A 318 -8.84 -21.40 -10.37
N ARG A 319 -7.50 -21.46 -10.34
CA ARG A 319 -6.74 -21.62 -9.09
C ARG A 319 -5.81 -20.41 -8.85
N PRO A 320 -5.95 -19.67 -7.74
CA PRO A 320 -5.05 -18.57 -7.40
C PRO A 320 -3.59 -19.03 -7.21
N LEU A 321 -2.64 -18.10 -7.39
CA LEU A 321 -1.22 -18.29 -7.09
C LEU A 321 -0.90 -17.68 -5.71
N THR A 322 -0.71 -18.52 -4.69
CA THR A 322 -0.48 -18.06 -3.31
C THR A 322 0.95 -17.55 -3.09
N ALA A 323 1.17 -16.84 -1.98
CA ALA A 323 2.51 -16.53 -1.49
C ALA A 323 3.30 -17.81 -1.18
N SER A 324 2.66 -18.86 -0.64
CA SER A 324 3.29 -20.17 -0.44
C SER A 324 3.73 -20.81 -1.76
N ASP A 325 2.91 -20.75 -2.83
CA ASP A 325 3.27 -21.21 -4.17
C ASP A 325 4.49 -20.45 -4.70
N LEU A 326 4.53 -19.12 -4.55
CA LEU A 326 5.67 -18.29 -4.96
C LEU A 326 6.96 -18.69 -4.26
N MET A 327 6.91 -18.96 -2.95
CA MET A 327 8.05 -19.44 -2.17
C MET A 327 8.49 -20.84 -2.58
N ALA A 328 7.53 -21.75 -2.83
CA ALA A 328 7.80 -23.12 -3.26
C ALA A 328 8.43 -23.17 -4.66
N LEU A 329 7.92 -22.36 -5.59
CA LEU A 329 8.41 -22.25 -6.97
C LEU A 329 9.81 -21.60 -7.06
N ARG A 330 10.22 -20.84 -6.04
CA ARG A 330 11.51 -20.12 -5.99
C ARG A 330 11.77 -19.29 -7.25
N LEU A 331 10.75 -18.56 -7.70
CA LEU A 331 10.83 -17.77 -8.91
C LEU A 331 11.87 -16.64 -8.73
N PRO A 332 12.77 -16.39 -9.73
CA PRO A 332 13.81 -15.38 -9.63
C PRO A 332 13.21 -13.98 -9.86
N MET A 333 12.76 -13.35 -8.78
CA MET A 333 12.11 -12.05 -8.83
C MET A 333 13.10 -10.95 -9.25
N PRO A 334 12.65 -9.97 -10.07
CA PRO A 334 13.48 -8.83 -10.43
C PRO A 334 13.69 -7.90 -9.22
N PRO A 335 14.67 -6.98 -9.26
CA PRO A 335 15.01 -6.09 -8.15
C PRO A 335 13.83 -5.23 -7.66
N ARG A 336 12.92 -4.88 -8.57
CA ARG A 336 11.77 -4.01 -8.29
C ARG A 336 10.48 -4.70 -8.73
N VAL A 337 9.51 -4.78 -7.83
CA VAL A 337 8.23 -5.41 -8.09
C VAL A 337 7.10 -4.50 -7.63
N ALA A 338 6.08 -4.31 -8.46
CA ALA A 338 4.86 -3.61 -8.10
C ALA A 338 3.69 -4.60 -8.18
N LEU A 339 2.96 -4.75 -7.06
CA LEU A 339 1.78 -5.59 -6.92
C LEU A 339 0.56 -4.69 -6.68
N LEU A 340 -0.02 -4.14 -7.74
CA LEU A 340 -1.20 -3.27 -7.66
C LEU A 340 -2.47 -4.13 -7.69
N ALA A 341 -2.80 -4.69 -6.53
CA ALA A 341 -3.95 -5.54 -6.30
C ALA A 341 -4.44 -5.42 -4.85
N CYS A 342 -5.73 -5.68 -4.61
CA CYS A 342 -6.39 -5.43 -3.33
C CYS A 342 -5.65 -6.04 -2.12
N GLY A 343 -5.14 -5.19 -1.22
CA GLY A 343 -4.48 -5.64 0.01
C GLY A 343 -3.20 -6.45 -0.20
N SER A 344 -2.55 -6.33 -1.35
CA SER A 344 -1.33 -7.07 -1.71
C SER A 344 -0.14 -6.82 -0.76
N GLY A 345 -0.15 -5.70 -0.03
CA GLY A 345 0.86 -5.33 0.98
C GLY A 345 0.49 -5.75 2.40
N GLY A 346 -0.43 -6.71 2.55
CA GLY A 346 -1.01 -7.11 3.83
C GLY A 346 -0.13 -7.97 4.73
N ASP A 347 1.14 -8.20 4.39
CA ASP A 347 2.06 -9.09 5.14
C ASP A 347 2.08 -8.82 6.64
N TYR A 348 2.10 -7.55 7.05
CA TYR A 348 2.13 -7.19 8.46
C TYR A 348 0.85 -7.53 9.21
N GLN A 349 -0.30 -7.78 8.56
CA GLN A 349 -1.57 -8.07 9.23
C GLN A 349 -1.56 -9.39 10.02
N PHE A 350 -0.49 -10.18 9.92
CA PHE A 350 -0.34 -11.48 10.55
C PHE A 350 0.94 -11.52 11.38
N ASP A 351 0.93 -12.32 12.46
CA ASP A 351 2.11 -12.50 13.31
C ASP A 351 3.28 -13.12 12.53
N GLU A 352 2.97 -14.07 11.63
CA GLU A 352 3.91 -14.57 10.63
C GLU A 352 3.75 -13.79 9.33
N ALA A 353 4.58 -12.76 9.15
CA ALA A 353 4.56 -11.89 7.97
C ALA A 353 5.22 -12.56 6.74
N ALA A 354 4.60 -13.63 6.26
CA ALA A 354 5.03 -14.47 5.13
C ALA A 354 4.09 -14.32 3.92
N GLY A 355 3.64 -13.11 3.62
CA GLY A 355 2.70 -12.82 2.54
C GLY A 355 3.36 -12.62 1.17
N LEU A 356 2.64 -11.96 0.27
CA LEU A 356 3.07 -11.74 -1.12
C LEU A 356 4.35 -10.89 -1.20
N VAL A 357 4.49 -9.88 -0.33
CA VAL A 357 5.68 -9.03 -0.30
C VAL A 357 6.89 -9.85 0.15
N ALA A 358 6.75 -10.61 1.23
CA ALA A 358 7.78 -11.51 1.73
C ALA A 358 8.20 -12.54 0.68
N ALA A 359 7.24 -13.22 0.04
CA ALA A 359 7.53 -14.19 -1.02
C ALA A 359 8.32 -13.57 -2.17
N THR A 360 7.96 -12.34 -2.55
CA THR A 360 8.63 -11.59 -3.62
C THR A 360 10.07 -11.22 -3.25
N ILE A 361 10.31 -10.80 -2.01
CA ILE A 361 11.65 -10.47 -1.50
C ILE A 361 12.51 -11.73 -1.38
N LEU A 362 11.96 -12.83 -0.87
CA LEU A 362 12.64 -14.13 -0.83
C LEU A 362 13.03 -14.61 -2.23
N GLY A 363 12.22 -14.30 -3.24
CA GLY A 363 12.53 -14.54 -4.65
C GLY A 363 13.66 -13.66 -5.22
N GLY A 364 14.12 -12.64 -4.48
CA GLY A 364 15.27 -11.81 -4.85
C GLY A 364 14.99 -10.31 -4.97
N ALA A 365 13.73 -9.87 -4.91
CA ALA A 365 13.41 -8.44 -5.00
C ALA A 365 14.02 -7.65 -3.84
N GLN A 366 14.39 -6.39 -4.12
CA GLN A 366 14.90 -5.45 -3.13
C GLN A 366 13.90 -4.36 -2.78
N LEU A 367 12.92 -4.13 -3.66
CA LEU A 367 11.87 -3.14 -3.48
C LEU A 367 10.53 -3.70 -3.99
N VAL A 368 9.50 -3.60 -3.16
CA VAL A 368 8.14 -4.04 -3.50
C VAL A 368 7.15 -2.93 -3.21
N THR A 369 6.45 -2.43 -4.23
CA THR A 369 5.33 -1.50 -4.06
C THR A 369 4.02 -2.29 -4.09
N ALA A 370 3.15 -2.08 -3.10
CA ALA A 370 1.93 -2.85 -2.91
C ALA A 370 0.80 -1.95 -2.38
N THR A 371 -0.38 -2.51 -2.13
CA THR A 371 -1.53 -1.75 -1.60
C THR A 371 -1.99 -2.26 -0.24
N LEU A 372 -2.40 -1.33 0.63
CA LEU A 372 -2.84 -1.61 2.01
C LEU A 372 -4.30 -2.10 2.12
N TRP A 373 -5.13 -1.81 1.12
CA TRP A 373 -6.56 -2.12 1.10
C TRP A 373 -7.08 -2.33 -0.32
N SER A 374 -8.37 -2.62 -0.45
CA SER A 374 -9.02 -2.85 -1.74
C SER A 374 -9.16 -1.55 -2.53
N LEU A 375 -8.70 -1.53 -3.78
CA LEU A 375 -8.87 -0.35 -4.64
C LEU A 375 -10.14 -0.49 -5.48
N PRO A 376 -11.03 0.53 -5.51
CA PRO A 376 -12.16 0.50 -6.43
C PRO A 376 -11.66 0.39 -7.88
N THR A 377 -12.32 -0.45 -8.68
CA THR A 377 -11.97 -0.60 -10.11
C THR A 377 -12.36 0.64 -10.90
N ALA A 378 -11.83 0.78 -12.13
CA ALA A 378 -12.20 1.89 -13.01
C ALA A 378 -13.72 1.94 -13.28
N ALA A 379 -14.38 0.78 -13.35
CA ALA A 379 -15.83 0.68 -13.50
C ALA A 379 -16.57 1.14 -12.23
N ALA A 380 -16.12 0.69 -11.05
CA ALA A 380 -16.73 1.07 -9.78
C ALA A 380 -16.59 2.59 -9.52
N TYR A 381 -15.45 3.19 -9.84
CA TYR A 381 -15.26 4.64 -9.73
C TYR A 381 -16.25 5.43 -10.58
N ARG A 382 -16.44 5.04 -11.85
CA ARG A 382 -17.39 5.69 -12.77
C ARG A 382 -18.85 5.51 -12.36
N GLN A 383 -19.17 4.52 -11.55
CA GLN A 383 -20.53 4.30 -11.07
C GLN A 383 -20.96 5.36 -10.05
N PHE A 384 -20.02 5.87 -9.24
CA PHE A 384 -20.31 6.78 -8.13
C PHE A 384 -19.76 8.19 -8.32
N THR A 385 -19.05 8.44 -9.42
CA THR A 385 -18.47 9.74 -9.74
C THR A 385 -18.82 10.15 -11.16
N THR A 386 -19.00 11.46 -11.38
CA THR A 386 -19.25 12.05 -12.71
C THR A 386 -17.97 12.48 -13.42
N ALA A 387 -16.81 12.31 -12.77
CA ALA A 387 -15.53 12.70 -13.31
C ALA A 387 -15.08 11.75 -14.44
N ALA A 388 -14.57 12.30 -15.53
CA ALA A 388 -13.95 11.52 -16.61
C ALA A 388 -12.55 10.97 -16.25
N ALA A 389 -12.10 11.17 -15.01
CA ALA A 389 -10.80 10.72 -14.53
C ALA A 389 -10.75 9.20 -14.31
N ASP A 390 -9.55 8.66 -14.32
CA ASP A 390 -9.28 7.26 -13.98
C ASP A 390 -8.15 7.20 -12.94
N PRO A 391 -8.46 7.32 -11.64
CA PRO A 391 -7.46 7.29 -10.57
C PRO A 391 -6.69 5.97 -10.51
N MET A 392 -7.30 4.86 -10.96
CA MET A 392 -6.62 3.57 -11.08
C MET A 392 -5.52 3.63 -12.14
N ALA A 393 -5.83 4.18 -13.32
CA ALA A 393 -4.83 4.41 -14.36
C ALA A 393 -3.70 5.35 -13.89
N ASP A 394 -4.04 6.40 -13.14
CA ASP A 394 -3.05 7.32 -12.56
C ASP A 394 -2.08 6.60 -11.62
N VAL A 395 -2.56 5.73 -10.73
CA VAL A 395 -1.71 4.92 -9.83
C VAL A 395 -0.78 4.02 -10.64
N VAL A 396 -1.34 3.25 -11.58
CA VAL A 396 -0.57 2.29 -12.38
C VAL A 396 0.55 2.99 -13.15
N ALA A 397 0.23 4.09 -13.83
CA ALA A 397 1.21 4.83 -14.61
C ALA A 397 2.25 5.54 -13.73
N ALA A 398 1.87 6.02 -12.54
CA ALA A 398 2.81 6.63 -11.61
C ALA A 398 3.81 5.63 -11.01
N VAL A 399 3.33 4.48 -10.58
CA VAL A 399 4.18 3.40 -10.03
C VAL A 399 5.08 2.84 -11.11
N ASP A 400 4.59 2.65 -12.34
CA ASP A 400 5.41 2.22 -13.48
C ASP A 400 6.59 3.19 -13.72
N ARG A 401 6.33 4.51 -13.78
CA ARG A 401 7.39 5.52 -13.94
C ARG A 401 8.36 5.56 -12.78
N ALA A 402 7.86 5.45 -11.53
CA ALA A 402 8.70 5.44 -10.34
C ALA A 402 9.67 4.25 -10.35
N HIS A 403 9.19 3.07 -10.76
CA HIS A 403 9.98 1.84 -10.84
C HIS A 403 10.95 1.81 -12.02
N ASP A 404 10.68 2.56 -13.09
CA ASP A 404 11.56 2.70 -14.25
C ASP A 404 12.70 3.71 -14.04
N GLY A 405 12.59 4.61 -13.04
CA GLY A 405 13.58 5.65 -12.75
C GLY A 405 14.94 5.11 -12.27
N ASP A 406 15.99 5.93 -12.37
CA ASP A 406 17.36 5.49 -12.09
C ASP A 406 17.62 5.08 -10.64
N ALA A 407 17.04 5.79 -9.66
CA ALA A 407 17.26 5.57 -8.24
C ALA A 407 16.00 5.88 -7.40
N ASP A 408 16.00 5.39 -6.16
CA ASP A 408 15.02 5.69 -5.11
C ASP A 408 13.55 5.60 -5.57
N ALA A 409 13.17 4.44 -6.11
CA ALA A 409 11.83 4.21 -6.64
C ALA A 409 10.74 4.40 -5.58
N GLY A 410 10.99 4.04 -4.32
CA GLY A 410 10.03 4.26 -3.24
C GLY A 410 9.83 5.75 -2.95
N CYS A 411 10.92 6.51 -2.85
CA CYS A 411 10.86 7.97 -2.69
C CYS A 411 10.23 8.66 -3.93
N ALA A 412 10.35 8.06 -5.13
CA ALA A 412 9.67 8.54 -6.33
C ALA A 412 8.14 8.36 -6.23
N VAL A 413 7.68 7.25 -5.65
CA VAL A 413 6.25 7.05 -5.31
C VAL A 413 5.80 8.11 -4.30
N ASP A 414 6.56 8.36 -3.24
CA ASP A 414 6.23 9.42 -2.26
C ASP A 414 6.13 10.82 -2.89
N ARG A 415 7.01 11.14 -3.86
CA ARG A 415 6.94 12.41 -4.60
C ARG A 415 5.61 12.54 -5.32
N TRP A 416 5.17 11.49 -6.00
CA TRP A 416 3.87 11.46 -6.66
C TRP A 416 2.70 11.51 -5.67
N GLN A 417 2.76 10.78 -4.54
CA GLN A 417 1.73 10.83 -3.50
C GLN A 417 1.56 12.25 -2.94
N ARG A 418 2.65 12.97 -2.70
CA ARG A 418 2.60 14.39 -2.32
C ARG A 418 1.96 15.28 -3.39
N ASP A 419 2.22 15.04 -4.68
CA ASP A 419 1.54 15.76 -5.76
C ASP A 419 0.02 15.48 -5.76
N ARG A 420 -0.38 14.24 -5.53
CA ARG A 420 -1.80 13.87 -5.41
C ARG A 420 -2.45 14.52 -4.19
N MET A 421 -1.78 14.48 -3.04
CA MET A 421 -2.25 15.10 -1.80
C MET A 421 -2.43 16.61 -1.97
N ARG A 422 -1.48 17.31 -2.63
CA ARG A 422 -1.64 18.74 -2.95
C ARG A 422 -2.89 19.00 -3.79
N ARG A 423 -3.09 18.27 -4.88
CA ARG A 423 -4.29 18.38 -5.73
C ARG A 423 -5.57 18.16 -4.94
N TRP A 424 -5.61 17.11 -4.12
CA TRP A 424 -6.74 16.79 -3.25
C TRP A 424 -7.04 17.93 -2.26
N ARG A 425 -6.01 18.43 -1.58
CA ARG A 425 -6.09 19.57 -0.65
C ARG A 425 -6.60 20.83 -1.34
N ASP A 426 -6.24 21.04 -2.60
CA ASP A 426 -6.68 22.17 -3.43
C ASP A 426 -8.10 21.97 -4.03
N GLY A 427 -8.78 20.87 -3.68
CA GLY A 427 -10.19 20.61 -4.03
C GLY A 427 -10.40 19.70 -5.24
N ASP A 428 -9.35 19.14 -5.83
CA ASP A 428 -9.48 18.20 -6.94
C ASP A 428 -9.87 16.81 -6.44
N LEU A 429 -11.18 16.52 -6.49
CA LEU A 429 -11.74 15.24 -6.04
C LEU A 429 -11.30 14.03 -6.89
N THR A 430 -10.71 14.25 -8.06
CA THR A 430 -10.16 13.17 -8.88
C THR A 430 -8.86 12.61 -8.30
N ALA A 431 -8.17 13.37 -7.45
CA ALA A 431 -6.99 12.93 -6.73
C ALA A 431 -7.35 12.22 -5.40
N SER A 432 -8.33 11.31 -5.43
CA SER A 432 -8.86 10.67 -4.21
C SER A 432 -7.79 9.85 -3.44
N PRO A 433 -7.65 10.05 -2.12
CA PRO A 433 -6.75 9.30 -1.24
C PRO A 433 -7.00 7.80 -1.18
N LEU A 434 -8.21 7.34 -1.56
CA LEU A 434 -8.53 5.92 -1.67
C LEU A 434 -7.56 5.14 -2.57
N TYR A 435 -6.96 5.82 -3.54
CA TYR A 435 -6.04 5.25 -4.50
C TYR A 435 -4.59 5.46 -4.09
N TRP A 436 -4.14 6.72 -4.04
CA TRP A 436 -2.74 7.01 -3.77
C TRP A 436 -2.35 6.75 -2.33
N GLY A 437 -3.26 6.92 -1.36
CA GLY A 437 -3.00 6.67 0.06
C GLY A 437 -2.86 5.19 0.40
N ALA A 438 -3.37 4.30 -0.47
CA ALA A 438 -3.25 2.86 -0.31
C ALA A 438 -1.85 2.34 -0.67
N VAL A 439 -1.11 3.08 -1.50
CA VAL A 439 0.16 2.62 -2.06
C VAL A 439 1.26 2.74 -1.02
N VAL A 440 1.98 1.66 -0.80
CA VAL A 440 3.15 1.60 0.09
C VAL A 440 4.30 0.91 -0.60
N THR A 441 5.53 1.28 -0.22
CA THR A 441 6.74 0.65 -0.75
C THR A 441 7.55 0.04 0.39
N PHE A 442 7.83 -1.25 0.27
CA PHE A 442 8.73 -2.01 1.12
C PHE A 442 10.11 -2.05 0.49
N ALA A 443 11.17 -1.88 1.30
CA ALA A 443 12.53 -1.85 0.79
C ALA A 443 13.53 -2.55 1.73
N VAL A 444 14.56 -3.18 1.15
CA VAL A 444 15.65 -3.88 1.83
C VAL A 444 16.99 -3.60 1.15
N ASP A 445 18.09 -4.07 1.74
CA ASP A 445 19.44 -3.96 1.16
C ASP A 445 19.89 -2.52 0.88
N GLY A 446 19.31 -1.54 1.59
CA GLY A 446 19.60 -0.12 1.43
C GLY A 446 18.90 0.56 0.26
N THR A 447 17.97 -0.12 -0.45
CA THR A 447 17.12 0.52 -1.47
C THR A 447 16.11 1.46 -0.82
N ARG A 448 15.60 2.43 -1.60
CA ARG A 448 14.71 3.49 -1.14
C ARG A 448 13.66 3.84 -2.20
#